data_AF-I3YMH7-F1
#
_entry.id   AF-I3YMH7-F1
#
_cell.length_a   1.000
_cell.length_b   1.000
_cell.length_c   1.000
_cell.angle_alpha   90.00
_cell.angle_beta   90.00
_cell.angle_gamma   90.00
#
_symmetry.space_group_name_H-M   'P 1'
#
loop_
_entity.id
_entity.type
_entity.pdbx_description
1 polymer ?
#
loop_
_entity_poly.entity_id
_entity_poly.type
_entity_poly.pdbx_seq_one_letter_code
_entity_poly.pdbx_strand_id
1 'polypeptide(L)'
;MKIVLGEAKEEYDTDVQMAVTRQLILRVNTEIKPEAAYVVSEITYSRRTGYSYTLINTQTKERRTTNLIRPLSKRFGVGFYKDDVRMMLMPEPEFKRLCEGAQNIVKKEEVKKDKTRYQLSNDYQGFRYDTKLTTKEIAIKIRAYCKTQYPDYKFSVRVDRSEINVKILSGPQEIRAGKGLAKGNWQTIGITDFYRDWLSDGAYKMLYDITQYAKSYNRSNTDIQNDYFDENFYFRLDIGAWDRPYTVTPEIKPQTGITKSGTLQKIESRIVSQQEANHRSGPEKTI
;
A
#
# COMPACT_ATOMS: atom_id res chain seq x y z
N MET A 1 -31.49 -15.93 11.03
CA MET A 1 -30.85 -15.49 12.30
C MET A 1 -31.39 -14.09 12.60
N LYS A 2 -31.66 -13.75 13.86
CA LYS A 2 -32.26 -12.43 14.17
C LYS A 2 -31.21 -11.41 14.62
N ILE A 3 -31.23 -10.24 14.00
CA ILE A 3 -30.51 -9.04 14.45
C ILE A 3 -31.50 -8.17 15.21
N VAL A 4 -31.15 -7.81 16.45
CA VAL A 4 -31.96 -6.92 17.29
C VAL A 4 -31.32 -5.54 17.29
N LEU A 5 -32.06 -4.51 16.86
CA LEU A 5 -31.64 -3.12 16.99
C LEU A 5 -32.22 -2.55 18.29
N GLY A 6 -31.40 -2.56 19.34
CA GLY A 6 -31.82 -2.26 20.72
C GLY A 6 -32.52 -0.91 20.89
N GLU A 7 -32.08 0.12 20.16
CA GLU A 7 -32.71 1.46 20.23
C GLU A 7 -34.03 1.56 19.46
N ALA A 8 -34.22 0.74 18.41
CA ALA A 8 -35.43 0.72 17.60
C ALA A 8 -36.48 -0.27 18.12
N LYS A 9 -36.10 -1.18 19.04
CA LYS A 9 -36.91 -2.35 19.46
C LYS A 9 -37.42 -3.19 18.28
N GLU A 10 -36.67 -3.22 17.18
CA GLU A 10 -37.00 -3.99 15.99
C GLU A 10 -36.09 -5.21 15.86
N GLU A 11 -36.68 -6.34 15.46
CA GLU A 11 -35.97 -7.56 15.10
C GLU A 11 -35.99 -7.76 13.58
N TYR A 12 -34.84 -8.09 13.02
CA TYR A 12 -34.67 -8.37 11.60
C TYR A 12 -34.17 -9.79 11.41
N ASP A 13 -34.92 -10.60 10.66
CA ASP A 13 -34.49 -11.94 10.31
C ASP A 13 -33.62 -11.91 9.05
N THR A 14 -32.33 -12.24 9.23
CA THR A 14 -31.36 -12.34 8.14
C THR A 14 -31.61 -13.52 7.22
N ASP A 15 -32.46 -14.48 7.61
CA ASP A 15 -32.82 -15.62 6.74
C ASP A 15 -33.90 -15.21 5.71
N VAL A 16 -34.41 -13.98 5.79
CA VAL A 16 -35.29 -13.39 4.78
C VAL A 16 -34.47 -12.51 3.84
N GLN A 17 -34.56 -12.79 2.55
CA GLN A 17 -33.89 -11.97 1.54
C GLN A 17 -34.57 -10.60 1.40
N MET A 18 -33.82 -9.53 1.69
CA MET A 18 -34.32 -8.16 1.72
C MET A 18 -34.09 -7.40 0.41
N ALA A 19 -33.06 -7.74 -0.36
CA ALA A 19 -32.72 -7.03 -1.60
C ALA A 19 -32.38 -8.00 -2.75
N VAL A 20 -32.39 -7.48 -3.97
CA VAL A 20 -32.01 -8.22 -5.19
C VAL A 20 -30.77 -7.61 -5.85
N THR A 21 -30.06 -8.38 -6.65
CA THR A 21 -28.91 -7.90 -7.43
C THR A 21 -29.32 -6.72 -8.32
N ARG A 22 -28.41 -5.78 -8.55
CA ARG A 22 -28.61 -4.50 -9.27
C ARG A 22 -29.50 -3.49 -8.57
N GLN A 23 -30.10 -3.81 -7.43
CA GLN A 23 -30.93 -2.87 -6.69
C GLN A 23 -30.08 -1.73 -6.10
N LEU A 24 -30.58 -0.51 -6.23
CA LEU A 24 -30.02 0.67 -5.58
C LEU A 24 -30.36 0.69 -4.09
N ILE A 25 -29.35 0.93 -3.28
CA ILE A 25 -29.38 0.95 -1.82
C ILE A 25 -28.82 2.29 -1.34
N LEU A 26 -29.57 2.98 -0.51
CA LEU A 26 -29.18 4.26 0.07
C LEU A 26 -28.43 4.02 1.37
N ARG A 27 -27.30 4.69 1.53
CA ARG A 27 -26.61 4.75 2.82
C ARG A 27 -26.95 6.06 3.53
N VAL A 28 -27.62 5.94 4.66
CA VAL A 28 -27.90 7.07 5.57
C VAL A 28 -26.78 7.13 6.60
N ASN A 29 -26.14 8.29 6.72
CA ASN A 29 -25.10 8.59 7.72
C ASN A 29 -25.56 9.73 8.64
N THR A 30 -24.81 10.02 9.71
CA THR A 30 -25.07 11.14 10.63
C THR A 30 -24.68 12.52 10.09
N GLU A 31 -23.91 12.58 9.00
CA GLU A 31 -23.45 13.84 8.38
C GLU A 31 -24.38 14.29 7.26
N ILE A 32 -24.53 15.62 7.08
CA ILE A 32 -25.22 16.27 5.95
C ILE A 32 -24.38 16.12 4.66
N LYS A 33 -24.18 14.88 4.21
CA LYS A 33 -23.64 14.54 2.90
C LYS A 33 -24.77 13.94 2.06
N PRO A 34 -24.77 14.14 0.73
CA PRO A 34 -25.75 13.49 -0.13
C PRO A 34 -25.70 11.98 0.10
N GLU A 35 -26.87 11.36 0.16
CA GLU A 35 -27.02 9.92 0.38
C GLU A 35 -26.12 9.18 -0.62
N ALA A 36 -25.16 8.41 -0.10
CA ALA A 36 -24.30 7.63 -0.97
C ALA A 36 -25.13 6.45 -1.51
N ALA A 37 -25.34 6.43 -2.82
CA ALA A 37 -26.01 5.33 -3.49
C ALA A 37 -25.03 4.16 -3.69
N TYR A 38 -25.45 2.98 -3.27
CA TYR A 38 -24.79 1.70 -3.48
C TYR A 38 -25.63 0.83 -4.39
N VAL A 39 -25.02 -0.17 -5.02
CA VAL A 39 -25.72 -1.20 -5.80
C VAL A 39 -25.38 -2.57 -5.25
N VAL A 40 -26.38 -3.44 -5.11
CA VAL A 40 -26.17 -4.85 -4.75
C VAL A 40 -25.49 -5.58 -5.91
N SER A 41 -24.24 -5.99 -5.72
CA SER A 41 -23.46 -6.71 -6.74
C SER A 41 -23.54 -8.22 -6.59
N GLU A 42 -23.64 -8.72 -5.36
CA GLU A 42 -23.65 -10.13 -5.05
C GLU A 42 -24.50 -10.39 -3.81
N ILE A 43 -25.16 -11.53 -3.79
CA ILE A 43 -25.95 -12.01 -2.66
C ILE A 43 -25.46 -13.42 -2.34
N THR A 44 -25.08 -13.63 -1.08
CA THR A 44 -24.64 -14.93 -0.57
C THR A 44 -25.55 -15.33 0.59
N TYR A 45 -25.67 -16.64 0.81
CA TYR A 45 -26.44 -17.18 1.94
C TYR A 45 -25.58 -18.17 2.71
N SER A 46 -25.62 -18.07 4.04
CA SER A 46 -24.98 -19.03 4.95
C SER A 46 -25.93 -19.39 6.07
N ARG A 47 -25.98 -20.67 6.44
CA ARG A 47 -26.79 -21.16 7.57
C ARG A 47 -26.42 -20.50 8.91
N ARG A 48 -25.22 -19.91 9.02
CA ARG A 48 -24.76 -19.25 10.26
C ARG A 48 -25.16 -17.78 10.37
N THR A 49 -25.32 -17.09 9.24
CA THR A 49 -25.45 -15.62 9.20
C THR A 49 -26.61 -15.12 8.35
N GLY A 50 -27.36 -16.02 7.71
CA GLY A 50 -28.40 -15.69 6.74
C GLY A 50 -27.85 -15.09 5.45
N TYR A 51 -28.66 -14.24 4.82
CA TYR A 51 -28.32 -13.48 3.62
C TYR A 51 -27.29 -12.38 3.91
N SER A 52 -26.31 -12.27 3.03
CA SER A 52 -25.28 -11.24 3.02
C SER A 52 -25.18 -10.62 1.63
N TYR A 53 -25.01 -9.30 1.60
CA TYR A 53 -25.03 -8.48 0.40
C TYR A 53 -23.69 -7.80 0.22
N THR A 54 -23.07 -8.00 -0.95
CA THR A 54 -21.95 -7.18 -1.40
C THR A 54 -22.50 -5.98 -2.12
N LEU A 55 -22.15 -4.79 -1.63
CA LEU A 55 -22.58 -3.50 -2.11
C LEU A 55 -21.39 -2.76 -2.75
N ILE A 56 -21.62 -2.14 -3.91
CA ILE A 56 -20.62 -1.28 -4.57
C ILE A 56 -21.12 0.17 -4.55
N ASN A 57 -20.30 1.08 -4.04
CA ASN A 57 -20.61 2.51 -4.10
C ASN A 57 -20.60 3.00 -5.55
N THR A 58 -21.68 3.67 -5.97
CA THR A 58 -21.88 4.13 -7.36
C THR A 58 -20.83 5.14 -7.82
N GLN A 59 -20.26 5.94 -6.91
CA GLN A 59 -19.28 6.98 -7.23
C GLN A 59 -17.85 6.47 -6.99
N THR A 60 -17.57 5.96 -5.80
CA THR A 60 -16.20 5.59 -5.38
C THR A 60 -15.79 4.18 -5.82
N LYS A 61 -16.75 3.34 -6.22
CA LYS A 61 -16.56 1.91 -6.54
C LYS A 61 -16.03 1.08 -5.36
N GLU A 62 -16.04 1.64 -4.14
CA GLU A 62 -15.70 0.94 -2.90
C GLU A 62 -16.69 -0.21 -2.66
N ARG A 63 -16.17 -1.38 -2.30
CA ARG A 63 -16.98 -2.54 -1.91
C ARG A 63 -17.23 -2.56 -0.41
N ARG A 64 -18.45 -2.93 -0.03
CA ARG A 64 -18.85 -3.20 1.35
C ARG A 64 -19.69 -4.44 1.42
N THR A 65 -19.65 -5.14 2.55
CA THR A 65 -20.52 -6.28 2.82
C THR A 65 -21.40 -5.96 4.01
N THR A 66 -22.67 -6.33 3.93
CA THR A 66 -23.62 -6.19 5.04
C THR A 66 -24.62 -7.34 5.02
N ASN A 67 -25.10 -7.74 6.19
CA ASN A 67 -26.19 -8.68 6.37
C ASN A 67 -27.52 -7.97 6.69
N LEU A 68 -27.53 -6.63 6.74
CA LEU A 68 -28.69 -5.86 7.14
C LEU A 68 -28.99 -4.74 6.13
N ILE A 69 -30.09 -4.91 5.41
CA ILE A 69 -30.70 -3.88 4.56
C ILE A 69 -32.14 -3.69 5.04
N ARG A 70 -32.54 -2.44 5.27
CA ARG A 70 -33.85 -2.11 5.83
C ARG A 70 -34.74 -1.36 4.81
N PRO A 71 -36.07 -1.38 4.95
CA PRO A 71 -36.95 -0.52 4.17
C PRO A 71 -36.68 0.96 4.50
N LEU A 72 -36.63 1.81 3.47
CA LEU A 72 -36.44 3.26 3.65
C LEU A 72 -37.63 3.91 4.37
N SER A 73 -38.85 3.40 4.15
CA SER A 73 -40.05 3.84 4.88
C SER A 73 -39.94 3.65 6.40
N LYS A 74 -39.11 2.70 6.83
CA LYS A 74 -38.82 2.39 8.25
C LYS A 74 -37.44 2.87 8.68
N ARG A 75 -36.94 3.96 8.06
CA ARG A 75 -35.58 4.43 8.34
C ARG A 75 -35.40 4.82 9.81
N PHE A 76 -34.37 4.26 10.42
CA PHE A 76 -33.94 4.60 11.78
C PHE A 76 -32.42 4.44 11.92
N GLY A 77 -31.73 5.52 12.30
CA GLY A 77 -30.29 5.53 12.52
C GLY A 77 -29.44 5.44 11.25
N VAL A 78 -28.16 5.10 11.44
CA VAL A 78 -27.19 4.90 10.35
C VAL A 78 -27.38 3.51 9.75
N GLY A 79 -27.28 3.39 8.42
CA GLY A 79 -27.21 2.09 7.77
C GLY A 79 -27.63 2.09 6.31
N PHE A 80 -27.96 0.90 5.81
CA PHE A 80 -28.33 0.66 4.41
C PHE A 80 -29.84 0.45 4.29
N TYR A 81 -30.43 1.17 3.35
CA TYR A 81 -31.86 1.18 3.11
C TYR A 81 -32.20 0.95 1.65
N LYS A 82 -33.18 0.10 1.39
CA LYS A 82 -33.79 -0.03 0.06
C LYS A 82 -35.00 0.89 -0.02
N ASP A 83 -35.22 1.50 -1.18
CA ASP A 83 -36.53 2.08 -1.47
C ASP A 83 -37.55 0.95 -1.62
N ASP A 84 -38.44 0.84 -0.64
CA ASP A 84 -39.48 -0.17 -0.55
C ASP A 84 -40.80 0.25 -1.23
N VAL A 85 -40.87 1.49 -1.72
CA VAL A 85 -41.99 2.01 -2.51
C VAL A 85 -41.69 1.93 -4.00
N ARG A 86 -40.45 2.26 -4.40
CA ARG A 86 -39.99 2.24 -5.79
C ARG A 86 -38.67 1.50 -5.90
N MET A 87 -38.74 0.23 -6.29
CA MET A 87 -37.53 -0.54 -6.60
C MET A 87 -36.82 0.05 -7.82
N MET A 88 -35.63 0.59 -7.61
CA MET A 88 -34.77 1.03 -8.70
C MET A 88 -33.66 0.01 -8.92
N LEU A 89 -33.57 -0.48 -10.16
CA LEU A 89 -32.51 -1.36 -10.61
C LEU A 89 -31.57 -0.60 -11.53
N MET A 90 -30.27 -0.73 -11.29
CA MET A 90 -29.25 -0.23 -12.20
C MET A 90 -29.36 -0.95 -13.55
N PRO A 91 -29.34 -0.22 -14.68
CA PRO A 91 -29.27 -0.81 -16.02
C PRO A 91 -28.07 -1.74 -16.16
N GLU A 92 -28.25 -2.84 -16.88
CA GLU A 92 -27.23 -3.90 -16.97
C GLU A 92 -25.88 -3.44 -17.53
N PRO A 93 -25.82 -2.58 -18.56
CA PRO A 93 -24.53 -2.08 -19.06
C PRO A 93 -23.79 -1.22 -18.03
N GLU A 94 -24.53 -0.42 -17.27
CA GLU A 94 -23.96 0.44 -16.22
C GLU A 94 -23.47 -0.40 -15.04
N PHE A 95 -24.27 -1.39 -14.63
CA PHE A 95 -23.92 -2.34 -13.58
C PHE A 95 -22.63 -3.11 -13.90
N LYS A 96 -22.48 -3.59 -15.13
CA LYS A 96 -21.27 -4.30 -15.57
C LYS A 96 -20.03 -3.40 -15.46
N ARG A 97 -20.11 -2.16 -15.94
CA ARG A 97 -19.01 -1.18 -15.84
C ARG A 97 -18.65 -0.86 -14.38
N LEU A 98 -19.65 -0.77 -13.52
CA LEU A 98 -19.45 -0.53 -12.08
C LEU A 98 -18.71 -1.71 -11.43
N CYS A 99 -19.13 -2.94 -11.71
CA CYS A 99 -18.50 -4.16 -11.21
C CYS A 99 -17.04 -4.30 -11.71
N GLU A 100 -16.79 -4.06 -12.99
CA GLU A 100 -15.43 -4.05 -13.57
C GLU A 100 -14.54 -2.99 -12.89
N GLY A 101 -15.09 -1.78 -12.69
CA GLY A 101 -14.40 -0.70 -12.00
C GLY A 101 -14.00 -1.06 -10.57
N ALA A 102 -14.91 -1.68 -9.82
CA ALA A 102 -14.66 -2.12 -8.44
C ALA A 102 -13.63 -3.26 -8.38
N GLN A 103 -13.70 -4.24 -9.30
CA GLN A 103 -12.71 -5.32 -9.39
C GLN A 103 -11.30 -4.77 -9.65
N ASN A 104 -11.16 -3.74 -10.48
CA ASN A 104 -9.87 -3.14 -10.77
C ASN A 104 -9.25 -2.41 -9.55
N ILE A 105 -10.07 -1.86 -8.65
CA ILE A 105 -9.59 -1.30 -7.38
C ILE A 105 -9.06 -2.41 -6.48
N VAL A 106 -9.83 -3.49 -6.31
CA VAL A 106 -9.42 -4.65 -5.50
C VAL A 106 -8.12 -5.26 -6.03
N LYS A 107 -8.01 -5.49 -7.35
CA LYS A 107 -6.77 -5.99 -7.97
C LYS A 107 -5.58 -5.07 -7.72
N LYS A 108 -5.76 -3.75 -7.81
CA LYS A 108 -4.70 -2.77 -7.51
C LYS A 108 -4.29 -2.81 -6.03
N GLU A 109 -5.23 -3.01 -5.11
CA GLU A 109 -4.95 -3.16 -3.68
C GLU A 109 -4.33 -4.52 -3.33
N GLU A 110 -4.74 -5.61 -3.97
CA GLU A 110 -4.14 -6.93 -3.83
C GLU A 110 -2.71 -6.94 -4.36
N VAL A 111 -2.45 -6.33 -5.53
CA VAL A 111 -1.08 -6.16 -6.04
C VAL A 111 -0.23 -5.32 -5.07
N LYS A 112 -0.80 -4.33 -4.37
CA LYS A 112 -0.10 -3.61 -3.30
C LYS A 112 0.14 -4.50 -2.07
N LYS A 113 -0.89 -5.23 -1.61
CA LYS A 113 -0.82 -6.13 -0.46
C LYS A 113 0.16 -7.28 -0.67
N ASP A 114 0.18 -7.86 -1.87
CA ASP A 114 1.11 -8.93 -2.24
C ASP A 114 2.54 -8.40 -2.32
N LYS A 115 2.77 -7.20 -2.87
CA LYS A 115 4.09 -6.54 -2.78
C LYS A 115 4.55 -6.36 -1.33
N THR A 116 3.66 -6.04 -0.39
CA THR A 116 3.97 -6.03 1.05
C THR A 116 4.11 -7.42 1.68
N ARG A 117 3.35 -8.44 1.24
CA ARG A 117 3.45 -9.82 1.77
C ARG A 117 4.72 -10.53 1.32
N TYR A 118 5.17 -10.32 0.08
CA TYR A 118 6.50 -10.77 -0.38
C TYR A 118 7.65 -10.05 0.34
N GLN A 119 7.39 -8.90 0.98
CA GLN A 119 8.34 -8.26 1.89
C GLN A 119 8.26 -8.81 3.34
N LEU A 120 7.30 -9.68 3.65
CA LEU A 120 7.00 -10.19 4.99
C LEU A 120 6.98 -11.74 5.08
N SER A 121 7.27 -12.48 4.01
CA SER A 121 7.45 -13.93 4.12
C SER A 121 8.84 -14.26 4.67
N ASN A 122 8.85 -15.03 5.75
CA ASN A 122 9.97 -15.39 6.62
C ASN A 122 11.20 -16.03 5.96
N ASP A 123 11.06 -16.53 4.73
CA ASP A 123 12.17 -16.92 3.87
C ASP A 123 12.22 -15.98 2.66
N TYR A 124 13.20 -15.09 2.63
CA TYR A 124 13.43 -14.18 1.51
C TYR A 124 14.89 -14.26 1.10
N GLN A 125 15.14 -14.33 -0.20
CA GLN A 125 16.47 -14.14 -0.76
C GLN A 125 16.40 -13.08 -1.85
N GLY A 126 17.17 -12.00 -1.68
CA GLY A 126 17.27 -10.95 -2.68
C GLY A 126 17.95 -11.46 -3.96
N PHE A 127 17.54 -10.93 -5.11
CA PHE A 127 18.04 -11.38 -6.42
C PHE A 127 19.54 -11.11 -6.66
N ARG A 128 20.19 -10.30 -5.81
CA ARG A 128 21.65 -10.05 -5.81
C ARG A 128 22.35 -10.73 -4.63
N TYR A 129 21.65 -11.51 -3.83
CA TYR A 129 22.25 -12.26 -2.74
C TYR A 129 23.27 -13.24 -3.30
N ASP A 130 24.46 -13.21 -2.72
CA ASP A 130 25.57 -14.09 -3.04
C ASP A 130 26.32 -14.37 -1.73
N THR A 131 26.42 -15.64 -1.36
CA THR A 131 27.10 -16.09 -0.14
C THR A 131 28.59 -15.73 -0.13
N LYS A 132 29.17 -15.40 -1.28
CA LYS A 132 30.57 -14.98 -1.42
C LYS A 132 30.78 -13.50 -1.12
N LEU A 133 29.73 -12.68 -1.13
CA LEU A 133 29.83 -11.25 -0.85
C LEU A 133 29.83 -10.98 0.64
N THR A 134 30.87 -10.32 1.12
CA THR A 134 30.94 -9.83 2.50
C THR A 134 30.04 -8.61 2.71
N THR A 135 29.60 -8.39 3.96
CA THR A 135 28.84 -7.19 4.35
C THR A 135 29.55 -5.89 3.96
N LYS A 136 30.90 -5.87 3.98
CA LYS A 136 31.71 -4.72 3.55
C LYS A 136 31.61 -4.47 2.04
N GLU A 137 31.67 -5.51 1.21
CA GLU A 137 31.52 -5.40 -0.24
C GLU A 137 30.11 -4.96 -0.63
N ILE A 138 29.09 -5.49 0.06
CA ILE A 138 27.70 -5.07 -0.11
C ILE A 138 27.56 -3.58 0.23
N ALA A 139 28.14 -3.12 1.35
CA ALA A 139 28.11 -1.72 1.74
C ALA A 139 28.82 -0.80 0.72
N ILE A 140 29.92 -1.26 0.10
CA ILE A 140 30.58 -0.53 -0.99
C ILE A 140 29.63 -0.37 -2.19
N LYS A 141 28.91 -1.43 -2.57
CA LYS A 141 27.94 -1.39 -3.66
C LYS A 141 26.77 -0.46 -3.34
N ILE A 142 26.22 -0.51 -2.11
CA ILE A 142 25.16 0.41 -1.65
C ILE A 142 25.65 1.86 -1.69
N ARG A 143 26.88 2.12 -1.22
CA ARG A 143 27.47 3.47 -1.25
C ARG A 143 27.63 3.98 -2.68
N ALA A 144 28.10 3.14 -3.61
CA ALA A 144 28.21 3.48 -5.02
C ALA A 144 26.84 3.78 -5.62
N TYR A 145 25.83 2.95 -5.34
CA TYR A 145 24.46 3.16 -5.80
C TYR A 145 23.89 4.51 -5.34
N CYS A 146 24.01 4.83 -4.05
CA CYS A 146 23.54 6.10 -3.51
C CYS A 146 24.17 7.30 -4.22
N LYS A 147 25.50 7.27 -4.45
CA LYS A 147 26.21 8.35 -5.16
C LYS A 147 25.80 8.49 -6.63
N THR A 148 25.55 7.37 -7.31
CA THR A 148 25.21 7.38 -8.73
C THR A 148 23.76 7.79 -8.97
N GLN A 149 22.82 7.30 -8.17
CA GLN A 149 21.39 7.61 -8.34
C GLN A 149 20.98 8.95 -7.71
N TYR A 150 21.66 9.36 -6.64
CA TYR A 150 21.30 10.53 -5.84
C TYR A 150 22.55 11.40 -5.58
N PRO A 151 23.20 11.94 -6.63
CA PRO A 151 24.46 12.67 -6.51
C PRO A 151 24.36 13.96 -5.68
N ASP A 152 23.18 14.58 -5.65
CA ASP A 152 22.92 15.82 -4.90
C ASP A 152 22.69 15.59 -3.40
N TYR A 153 22.70 14.32 -2.98
CA TYR A 153 22.53 13.93 -1.58
C TYR A 153 23.84 13.47 -0.96
N LYS A 154 24.06 13.85 0.29
CA LYS A 154 25.21 13.41 1.07
C LYS A 154 24.84 12.21 1.93
N PHE A 155 25.40 11.05 1.58
CA PHE A 155 25.23 9.81 2.35
C PHE A 155 26.47 9.43 3.16
N SER A 156 26.24 8.84 4.33
CA SER A 156 27.23 8.06 5.06
C SER A 156 26.79 6.60 5.06
N VAL A 157 27.60 5.71 4.48
CA VAL A 157 27.36 4.25 4.51
C VAL A 157 28.48 3.62 5.32
N ARG A 158 28.14 2.93 6.40
CA ARG A 158 29.08 2.28 7.33
C ARG A 158 28.64 0.85 7.60
N VAL A 159 29.60 0.02 7.99
CA VAL A 159 29.36 -1.34 8.48
C VAL A 159 29.78 -1.39 9.94
N ASP A 160 28.91 -1.91 10.79
CA ASP A 160 29.21 -2.29 12.18
C ASP A 160 28.78 -3.74 12.38
N ARG A 161 29.75 -4.65 12.60
CA ARG A 161 29.52 -6.10 12.63
C ARG A 161 28.73 -6.58 11.41
N SER A 162 27.51 -7.09 11.65
CA SER A 162 26.59 -7.56 10.62
C SER A 162 25.51 -6.53 10.27
N GLU A 163 25.67 -5.25 10.65
CA GLU A 163 24.74 -4.16 10.34
C GLU A 163 25.35 -3.22 9.28
N ILE A 164 24.58 -2.91 8.24
CA ILE A 164 24.86 -1.84 7.29
C ILE A 164 24.01 -0.63 7.67
N ASN A 165 24.68 0.46 8.03
CA ASN A 165 24.05 1.71 8.40
C ASN A 165 24.20 2.75 7.28
N VAL A 166 23.07 3.19 6.72
CA VAL A 166 22.98 4.24 5.72
C VAL A 166 22.35 5.48 6.35
N LYS A 167 23.10 6.59 6.40
CA LYS A 167 22.59 7.88 6.86
C LYS A 167 22.50 8.85 5.71
N ILE A 168 21.38 9.55 5.61
CA ILE A 168 21.24 10.73 4.75
C ILE A 168 21.51 11.99 5.59
N LEU A 169 22.54 12.76 5.21
CA LEU A 169 23.04 13.88 5.99
C LEU A 169 22.60 15.24 5.43
N SER A 170 22.51 15.36 4.11
CA SER A 170 22.02 16.57 3.45
C SER A 170 21.50 16.26 2.05
N GLY A 171 20.69 17.17 1.50
CA GLY A 171 20.15 17.05 0.15
C GLY A 171 19.25 18.24 -0.24
N PRO A 172 18.78 18.27 -1.50
CA PRO A 172 18.09 19.43 -2.08
C PRO A 172 16.64 19.61 -1.58
N GLN A 173 15.99 18.56 -1.08
CA GLN A 173 14.60 18.59 -0.69
C GLN A 173 14.40 18.42 0.82
N GLU A 174 13.29 18.95 1.32
CA GLU A 174 12.77 18.60 2.63
C GLU A 174 12.32 17.12 2.64
N ILE A 175 12.72 16.39 3.69
CA ILE A 175 12.42 14.97 3.82
C ILE A 175 11.00 14.76 4.38
N ARG A 176 10.48 15.70 5.17
CA ARG A 176 9.20 15.57 5.87
C ARG A 176 8.01 15.97 4.99
N ALA A 177 6.91 15.23 5.10
CA ALA A 177 5.59 15.68 4.69
C ALA A 177 4.66 15.71 5.91
N GLY A 178 3.83 16.75 6.04
CA GLY A 178 2.64 16.72 6.89
C GLY A 178 2.87 16.25 8.34
N LYS A 179 1.83 15.67 8.95
CA LYS A 179 1.74 15.40 10.40
C LYS A 179 2.89 14.52 10.92
N GLY A 180 3.87 15.14 11.60
CA GLY A 180 4.39 14.56 12.85
C GLY A 180 5.66 13.71 12.82
N LEU A 181 6.66 14.03 11.99
CA LEU A 181 8.03 13.64 12.33
C LEU A 181 8.63 14.66 13.30
N ALA A 182 8.97 14.22 14.52
CA ALA A 182 9.63 15.06 15.51
C ALA A 182 10.90 15.71 14.92
N LYS A 183 11.17 16.98 15.27
CA LYS A 183 12.42 17.66 14.91
C LYS A 183 13.59 16.89 15.54
N GLY A 184 14.36 16.17 14.71
CA GLY A 184 15.54 15.43 15.17
C GLY A 184 15.96 14.33 14.21
N ASN A 185 16.91 13.52 14.66
CA ASN A 185 17.37 12.33 13.95
C ASN A 185 16.31 11.24 14.03
N TRP A 186 16.10 10.56 12.92
CA TRP A 186 15.14 9.47 12.84
C TRP A 186 15.83 8.23 12.30
N GLN A 187 15.70 7.13 13.06
CA GLN A 187 16.24 5.82 12.73
C GLN A 187 15.12 4.85 12.35
N THR A 188 15.33 4.05 11.32
CA THR A 188 14.42 2.97 10.90
C THR A 188 15.19 1.79 10.32
N ILE A 189 14.58 0.61 10.28
CA ILE A 189 15.14 -0.64 9.72
C ILE A 189 14.90 -0.67 8.18
N GLY A 190 14.98 0.49 7.54
CA GLY A 190 14.57 0.75 6.15
C GLY A 190 13.19 1.39 6.00
N ILE A 191 12.86 1.77 4.76
CA ILE A 191 11.57 2.39 4.40
C ILE A 191 10.60 1.36 3.83
N THR A 192 9.39 1.34 4.38
CA THR A 192 8.21 0.59 3.91
C THR A 192 7.08 1.56 3.54
N ASP A 193 5.98 1.02 2.99
CA ASP A 193 4.79 1.81 2.65
C ASP A 193 4.18 2.55 3.85
N PHE A 194 4.45 2.12 5.08
CA PHE A 194 4.02 2.81 6.30
C PHE A 194 4.46 4.28 6.35
N TYR A 195 5.61 4.61 5.76
CA TYR A 195 6.18 5.97 5.83
C TYR A 195 5.71 6.90 4.70
N ARG A 196 4.82 6.44 3.81
CA ARG A 196 4.38 7.21 2.64
C ARG A 196 3.77 8.56 3.02
N ASP A 197 3.01 8.61 4.11
CA ASP A 197 2.31 9.82 4.54
C ASP A 197 3.17 10.74 5.43
N TRP A 198 4.35 10.26 5.85
CA TRP A 198 5.26 10.98 6.76
C TRP A 198 6.41 11.68 6.01
N LEU A 199 6.69 11.20 4.80
CA LEU A 199 7.78 11.67 3.95
C LEU A 199 7.23 12.45 2.75
N SER A 200 7.98 13.43 2.26
CA SER A 200 7.69 14.02 0.95
C SER A 200 7.75 12.94 -0.13
N ASP A 201 6.96 13.07 -1.20
CA ASP A 201 6.88 12.04 -2.25
C ASP A 201 8.27 11.72 -2.85
N GLY A 202 9.08 12.75 -3.07
CA GLY A 202 10.46 12.60 -3.51
C GLY A 202 11.34 11.87 -2.48
N ALA A 203 11.18 12.16 -1.19
CA ALA A 203 11.99 11.54 -0.14
C ALA A 203 11.59 10.08 0.09
N TYR A 204 10.29 9.79 0.10
CA TYR A 204 9.77 8.43 0.16
C TYR A 204 10.33 7.59 -0.98
N LYS A 205 10.24 8.07 -2.24
CA LYS A 205 10.72 7.34 -3.42
C LYS A 205 12.21 7.02 -3.32
N MET A 206 13.04 8.01 -2.99
CA MET A 206 14.48 7.83 -2.85
C MET A 206 14.84 6.84 -1.73
N LEU A 207 14.31 7.04 -0.52
CA LEU A 207 14.69 6.20 0.62
C LEU A 207 14.14 4.78 0.50
N TYR A 208 12.96 4.63 -0.10
CA TYR A 208 12.40 3.33 -0.46
C TYR A 208 13.29 2.61 -1.49
N ASP A 209 13.70 3.30 -2.55
CA ASP A 209 14.60 2.74 -3.58
C ASP A 209 15.94 2.28 -3.00
N ILE A 210 16.59 3.10 -2.16
CA ILE A 210 17.83 2.72 -1.45
C ILE A 210 17.60 1.48 -0.57
N THR A 211 16.46 1.43 0.14
CA THR A 211 16.09 0.27 0.97
C THR A 211 15.93 -0.99 0.13
N GLN A 212 15.23 -0.92 -1.01
CA GLN A 212 15.04 -2.08 -1.90
C GLN A 212 16.36 -2.52 -2.53
N TYR A 213 17.22 -1.58 -2.90
CA TYR A 213 18.55 -1.89 -3.43
C TYR A 213 19.40 -2.63 -2.39
N ALA A 214 19.42 -2.17 -1.14
CA ALA A 214 20.10 -2.89 -0.07
C ALA A 214 19.50 -4.28 0.16
N LYS A 215 18.17 -4.38 0.30
CA LYS A 215 17.47 -5.67 0.50
C LYS A 215 17.73 -6.67 -0.62
N SER A 216 17.99 -6.21 -1.85
CA SER A 216 18.32 -7.12 -2.95
C SER A 216 19.60 -7.96 -2.74
N TYR A 217 20.50 -7.55 -1.84
CA TYR A 217 21.68 -8.32 -1.42
C TYR A 217 21.47 -9.12 -0.13
N ASN A 218 20.33 -8.98 0.52
CA ASN A 218 20.06 -9.61 1.81
C ASN A 218 19.34 -10.96 1.62
N ARG A 219 19.30 -11.73 2.70
CA ARG A 219 18.40 -12.87 2.88
C ARG A 219 17.83 -12.83 4.28
N SER A 220 16.64 -13.36 4.47
CA SER A 220 16.04 -13.61 5.77
C SER A 220 15.57 -15.05 5.83
N ASN A 221 15.86 -15.71 6.94
CA ASN A 221 15.35 -17.02 7.34
C ASN A 221 14.81 -16.88 8.77
N THR A 222 14.07 -15.79 9.00
CA THR A 222 13.59 -15.41 10.33
C THR A 222 12.32 -16.18 10.64
N ASP A 223 12.28 -16.88 11.77
CA ASP A 223 11.03 -17.43 12.29
C ASP A 223 10.35 -16.41 13.21
N ILE A 224 9.10 -16.05 12.91
CA ILE A 224 8.30 -15.08 13.68
C ILE A 224 8.00 -15.54 15.11
N GLN A 225 8.16 -16.83 15.40
CA GLN A 225 8.02 -17.38 16.76
C GLN A 225 9.29 -17.21 17.61
N ASN A 226 10.44 -16.88 17.01
CA ASN A 226 11.70 -16.70 17.72
C ASN A 226 12.07 -15.22 17.77
N ASP A 227 12.55 -14.75 18.94
CA ASP A 227 13.04 -13.37 19.14
C ASP A 227 14.45 -13.15 18.52
N TYR A 228 14.74 -13.86 17.42
CA TYR A 228 16.03 -13.83 16.74
C TYR A 228 15.82 -13.70 15.23
N PHE A 229 16.22 -12.56 14.68
CA PHE A 229 16.19 -12.29 13.24
C PHE A 229 17.44 -12.89 12.58
N ASP A 230 17.26 -13.94 11.79
CA ASP A 230 18.35 -14.56 11.03
C ASP A 230 18.42 -13.95 9.62
N GLU A 231 19.18 -12.86 9.51
CA GLU A 231 19.45 -12.15 8.26
C GLU A 231 20.93 -12.22 7.87
N ASN A 232 21.25 -12.09 6.57
CA ASN A 232 22.65 -11.98 6.12
C ASN A 232 23.30 -10.68 6.64
N PHE A 233 22.55 -9.59 6.70
CA PHE A 233 22.94 -8.39 7.42
C PHE A 233 21.71 -7.61 7.88
N TYR A 234 21.82 -6.95 9.03
CA TYR A 234 20.85 -5.97 9.48
C TYR A 234 21.00 -4.69 8.66
N PHE A 235 19.89 -4.07 8.26
CA PHE A 235 19.91 -2.80 7.54
C PHE A 235 19.29 -1.69 8.37
N ARG A 236 20.04 -0.61 8.58
CA ARG A 236 19.55 0.61 9.23
C ARG A 236 19.65 1.79 8.28
N LEU A 237 18.57 2.56 8.22
CA LEU A 237 18.49 3.81 7.50
C LEU A 237 18.16 4.95 8.47
N ASP A 238 19.04 5.95 8.52
CA ASP A 238 18.88 7.11 9.39
C ASP A 238 18.73 8.40 8.56
N ILE A 239 17.79 9.27 8.96
CA ILE A 239 17.70 10.66 8.49
C ILE A 239 18.42 11.55 9.49
N GLY A 240 19.58 12.07 9.09
CA GLY A 240 20.56 12.69 9.98
C GLY A 240 21.43 11.65 10.70
N ALA A 241 22.25 12.14 11.62
CA ALA A 241 23.04 11.36 12.57
C ALA A 241 22.84 11.94 13.96
N TRP A 242 22.97 11.15 15.02
CA TRP A 242 22.69 11.55 16.41
C TRP A 242 23.24 12.95 16.80
N ASP A 243 24.43 13.32 16.30
CA ASP A 243 25.14 14.58 16.52
C ASP A 243 24.91 15.65 15.43
N ARG A 244 24.32 15.26 14.30
CA ARG A 244 24.20 16.05 13.06
C ARG A 244 22.85 15.80 12.38
N PRO A 245 21.81 16.61 12.65
CA PRO A 245 20.53 16.47 11.97
C PRO A 245 20.66 16.66 10.46
N TYR A 246 19.72 16.10 9.70
CA TYR A 246 19.65 16.32 8.26
C TYR A 246 19.52 17.82 7.95
N THR A 247 20.22 18.27 6.90
CA THR A 247 20.21 19.66 6.46
C THR A 247 19.78 19.76 4.99
N VAL A 248 18.84 20.68 4.71
CA VAL A 248 18.52 21.03 3.32
C VAL A 248 19.64 21.90 2.79
N THR A 249 20.31 21.42 1.74
CA THR A 249 21.29 22.20 1.00
C THR A 249 20.54 22.93 -0.13
N PRO A 250 20.60 24.28 -0.19
CA PRO A 250 20.03 25.01 -1.31
C PRO A 250 20.68 24.53 -2.62
N GLU A 251 19.88 24.42 -3.68
CA GLU A 251 20.33 23.96 -5.00
C GLU A 251 21.64 24.65 -5.39
N ILE A 252 22.68 23.86 -5.68
CA ILE A 252 23.85 24.39 -6.39
C ILE A 252 23.34 24.74 -7.79
N LYS A 253 23.41 26.03 -8.14
CA LYS A 253 23.04 26.54 -9.48
C LYS A 253 23.61 25.62 -10.56
N PRO A 254 22.85 25.35 -11.64
CA PRO A 254 23.31 24.47 -12.70
C PRO A 254 24.63 25.02 -13.25
N GLN A 255 25.69 24.19 -13.21
CA GLN A 255 26.84 24.47 -14.04
C GLN A 255 26.36 24.41 -15.49
N THR A 256 26.46 25.56 -16.14
CA THR A 256 26.11 25.79 -17.54
C THR A 256 26.78 24.75 -18.44
N GLY A 257 25.95 23.94 -19.11
CA GLY A 257 26.37 23.08 -20.21
C GLY A 257 26.08 21.60 -19.97
N ILE A 258 24.83 21.18 -20.22
CA ILE A 258 24.42 20.10 -21.12
C ILE A 258 22.89 19.98 -21.06
N THR A 259 22.30 19.96 -22.25
CA THR A 259 20.89 20.05 -22.60
C THR A 259 20.02 18.95 -21.96
N LYS A 260 18.78 19.32 -21.56
CA LYS A 260 17.64 18.49 -21.11
C LYS A 260 17.92 16.98 -21.02
N SER A 261 18.14 16.49 -19.80
CA SER A 261 18.54 15.12 -19.50
C SER A 261 17.49 14.09 -19.93
N GLY A 262 17.85 13.23 -20.89
CA GLY A 262 17.12 12.00 -21.27
C GLY A 262 17.03 10.93 -20.17
N THR A 263 17.19 11.31 -18.90
CA THR A 263 17.24 10.41 -17.73
C THR A 263 15.85 10.02 -17.26
N LEU A 264 14.86 10.93 -17.31
CA LEU A 264 13.48 10.63 -16.89
C LEU A 264 12.78 9.65 -17.84
N GLN A 265 12.96 9.79 -19.16
CA GLN A 265 12.43 8.83 -20.14
C GLN A 265 13.10 7.45 -20.03
N LYS A 266 14.36 7.39 -19.61
CA LYS A 266 15.11 6.13 -19.41
C LYS A 266 14.69 5.40 -18.12
N ILE A 267 14.19 6.11 -17.12
CA ILE A 267 13.65 5.52 -15.88
C ILE A 267 12.28 4.89 -16.13
N GLU A 268 11.39 5.59 -16.84
CA GLU A 268 10.04 5.06 -17.17
C GLU A 268 10.12 3.82 -18.06
N SER A 269 10.98 3.83 -19.07
CA SER A 269 11.18 2.66 -19.96
C SER A 269 11.81 1.45 -19.26
N ARG A 270 12.69 1.67 -18.26
CA ARG A 270 13.36 0.57 -17.54
C ARG A 270 12.46 -0.08 -16.47
N ILE A 271 11.56 0.69 -15.86
CA ILE A 271 10.55 0.17 -14.92
C ILE A 271 9.56 -0.75 -15.65
N VAL A 272 9.16 -0.40 -16.88
CA VAL A 272 8.27 -1.23 -17.71
C VAL A 272 8.94 -2.55 -18.08
N SER A 273 10.20 -2.53 -18.56
CA SER A 273 10.90 -3.76 -18.93
C SER A 273 11.24 -4.69 -17.76
N GLN A 274 11.46 -4.15 -16.54
CA GLN A 274 11.67 -4.98 -15.34
C GLN A 274 10.37 -5.56 -14.78
N GLN A 275 9.22 -4.93 -15.02
CA GLN A 275 7.91 -5.51 -14.71
C GLN A 275 7.57 -6.68 -15.64
N GLU A 276 7.92 -6.59 -16.93
CA GLU A 276 7.70 -7.65 -17.91
C GLU A 276 8.60 -8.88 -17.69
N ALA A 277 9.87 -8.67 -17.31
CA ALA A 277 10.80 -9.76 -17.01
C ALA A 277 10.37 -10.57 -15.76
N ASN A 278 9.86 -9.90 -14.73
CA ASN A 278 9.39 -10.54 -13.50
C ASN A 278 8.04 -11.27 -13.66
N HIS A 279 7.27 -11.00 -14.73
CA HIS A 279 6.05 -11.74 -15.06
C HIS A 279 6.30 -13.03 -15.86
N ARG A 280 7.49 -13.20 -16.46
CA ARG A 280 7.81 -14.37 -17.31
C ARG A 280 8.53 -15.51 -16.58
N SER A 281 8.98 -15.33 -15.33
CA SER A 281 9.72 -16.35 -14.58
C SER A 281 8.87 -17.08 -13.52
N GLY A 282 7.65 -17.49 -13.87
CA GLY A 282 6.95 -18.53 -13.13
C GLY A 282 7.42 -19.91 -13.60
N PRO A 283 7.55 -20.93 -12.72
CA PRO A 283 8.00 -22.24 -13.16
C PRO A 283 6.98 -22.85 -14.12
N GLU A 284 7.44 -23.21 -15.33
CA GLU A 284 6.73 -24.18 -16.17
C GLU A 284 6.56 -25.45 -15.35
N LYS A 285 5.30 -25.78 -15.03
CA LYS A 285 4.95 -27.07 -14.46
C LYS A 285 5.09 -28.10 -15.57
N THR A 286 6.19 -28.85 -15.56
CA THR A 286 6.31 -30.08 -16.34
C THR A 286 5.30 -31.09 -15.81
N ILE A 287 4.54 -31.67 -16.74
CA ILE A 287 3.49 -32.69 -16.55
C ILE A 287 4.10 -34.00 -16.02
#